data_AF-B4UJ21-F1
#
_entry.id   AF-B4UJ21-F1
#
_cell.length_a   1.000
_cell.length_b   1.000
_cell.length_c   1.000
_cell.angle_alpha   90.00
_cell.angle_beta   90.00
_cell.angle_gamma   90.00
#
_symmetry.space_group_name_H-M   'P 1'
#
loop_
_entity.id
_entity.type
_entity.pdbx_description
1 polymer ?
#
loop_
_entity_poly.entity_id
_entity_poly.type
_entity_poly.pdbx_seq_one_letter_code
_entity_poly.pdbx_strand_id
1 'polypeptide(L)' 'MPIDRGYEDDDDVDQDEGSGRRFQDFDCPDCSANNPYDDGFGDGDEVRCFYCGQDFAVVVTEAGRLRLKTL' A
#
# COMPACT_ATOMS: atom_id res chain seq x y z
N MET A 1 32.74 3.86 28.94
CA MET A 1 32.43 2.41 28.97
C MET A 1 31.87 2.07 27.60
N PRO A 2 32.61 1.38 26.72
CA PRO A 2 32.10 0.95 25.42
C PRO A 2 31.48 -0.44 25.58
N ILE A 3 30.19 -0.55 25.27
CA ILE A 3 29.53 -1.82 24.98
C ILE A 3 28.86 -1.69 23.62
N ASP A 4 29.55 -2.21 22.62
CA ASP A 4 29.01 -2.76 21.39
C ASP A 4 27.87 -3.75 21.71
N ARG A 5 26.72 -3.61 21.03
CA ARG A 5 26.12 -4.67 20.18
C ARG A 5 24.76 -4.19 19.66
N GLY A 6 24.63 -4.16 18.34
CA GLY A 6 23.35 -4.02 17.67
C GLY A 6 22.37 -5.10 18.13
N TYR A 7 21.18 -4.65 18.50
CA TYR A 7 19.92 -5.35 18.31
C TYR A 7 19.33 -4.58 17.09
N GLU A 8 19.33 -5.05 15.85
CA GLU A 8 18.78 -6.31 15.31
C GLU A 8 17.39 -6.61 15.88
N ASP A 9 16.45 -5.71 15.55
CA ASP A 9 15.01 -5.93 15.49
C ASP A 9 14.65 -5.51 14.05
N ASP A 10 14.79 -6.41 13.08
CA ASP A 10 13.67 -7.18 12.52
C ASP A 10 12.51 -6.31 12.02
N ASP A 11 12.79 -5.09 11.54
CA ASP A 11 11.94 -4.46 10.53
C ASP A 11 12.24 -5.11 9.17
N ASP A 12 11.93 -6.41 9.04
CA ASP A 12 11.75 -7.11 7.77
C ASP A 12 10.49 -6.52 7.08
N VAL A 13 10.54 -5.21 6.80
CA VAL A 13 9.61 -4.56 5.86
C VAL A 13 10.07 -4.97 4.48
N ASP A 14 9.68 -6.21 4.17
CA ASP A 14 9.78 -6.92 2.91
C ASP A 14 9.93 -5.92 1.77
N GLN A 15 11.16 -5.85 1.25
CA GLN A 15 11.48 -5.19 -0.01
C GLN A 15 10.84 -6.02 -1.14
N ASP A 16 9.51 -6.08 -1.18
CA ASP A 16 8.80 -6.56 -2.37
C ASP A 16 8.90 -5.44 -3.42
N GLU A 17 10.09 -5.36 -4.03
CA GLU A 17 10.34 -4.60 -5.24
C GLU A 17 9.60 -5.31 -6.39
N GLY A 18 8.27 -5.18 -6.43
CA GLY A 18 7.45 -5.87 -7.43
C GLY A 18 5.94 -5.66 -7.29
N SER A 19 5.17 -6.43 -8.07
CA SER A 19 3.71 -6.46 -8.01
C SER A 19 3.15 -7.12 -6.73
N GLY A 20 4.00 -7.69 -5.86
CA GLY A 20 3.61 -8.24 -4.57
C GLY A 20 3.55 -7.19 -3.44
N ARG A 21 3.99 -5.96 -3.72
CA ARG A 21 3.91 -4.83 -2.77
C ARG A 21 2.49 -4.63 -2.26
N ARG A 22 2.37 -4.58 -0.94
CA ARG A 22 1.14 -4.17 -0.24
C ARG A 22 1.16 -2.68 0.10
N PHE A 23 0.02 -2.04 -0.03
CA PHE A 23 -0.23 -0.65 0.29
C PHE A 23 -1.20 -0.58 1.46
N GLN A 24 -1.00 0.37 2.36
CA GLN A 24 -1.82 0.55 3.57
C GLN A 24 -2.70 1.80 3.48
N ASP A 25 -2.57 2.58 2.42
CA ASP A 25 -3.36 3.77 2.18
C ASP A 25 -3.40 4.10 0.69
N PHE A 26 -4.44 4.81 0.28
CA PHE A 26 -4.50 5.41 -1.05
C PHE A 26 -5.25 6.74 -1.07
N ASP A 27 -4.85 7.63 -1.97
CA ASP A 27 -5.60 8.83 -2.28
C ASP A 27 -6.64 8.55 -3.37
N CYS A 28 -7.89 8.87 -3.09
CA CYS A 28 -8.98 8.68 -4.04
C CYS A 28 -8.83 9.66 -5.23
N PRO A 29 -8.74 9.18 -6.49
CA PRO A 29 -8.59 10.06 -7.65
C PRO A 29 -9.85 10.90 -7.95
N ASP A 30 -11.02 10.50 -7.43
CA ASP A 30 -12.29 11.22 -7.63
C ASP A 30 -12.50 12.37 -6.63
N CYS A 31 -12.29 12.12 -5.34
CA CYS A 31 -12.57 13.12 -4.30
C CYS A 31 -11.31 13.65 -3.58
N SER A 32 -10.13 13.15 -3.94
CA SER A 32 -8.83 13.50 -3.34
C SER A 32 -8.75 13.25 -1.83
N ALA A 33 -9.65 12.45 -1.26
CA ALA A 33 -9.58 12.03 0.14
C ALA A 33 -8.52 10.93 0.30
N ASN A 34 -7.76 11.01 1.39
CA ASN A 34 -6.82 9.97 1.80
C ASN A 34 -7.59 8.85 2.52
N ASN A 35 -7.45 7.60 2.05
CA ASN A 35 -8.15 6.43 2.57
C ASN A 35 -7.14 5.48 3.22
N PRO A 36 -7.03 5.45 4.56
CA PRO A 36 -6.28 4.43 5.26
C PRO A 36 -6.97 3.06 5.14
N TYR A 37 -6.17 2.00 5.03
CA TYR A 37 -6.56 0.61 4.81
C TYR A 37 -5.71 -0.32 5.69
N ASP A 38 -6.19 -0.61 6.91
CA ASP A 38 -5.45 -1.36 7.92
C ASP A 38 -5.05 -2.78 7.49
N ASP A 39 -5.91 -3.48 6.74
CA ASP A 39 -5.63 -4.85 6.28
C ASP A 39 -4.59 -4.91 5.14
N GLY A 40 -4.24 -3.76 4.57
CA GLY A 40 -3.44 -3.62 3.37
C GLY A 40 -4.11 -4.16 2.10
N PHE A 41 -3.69 -3.69 0.95
CA PHE A 41 -4.18 -4.12 -0.37
C PHE A 41 -3.04 -4.20 -1.38
N GLY A 42 -3.17 -5.04 -2.41
CA GLY A 42 -2.14 -5.29 -3.42
C GLY A 42 -2.72 -5.45 -4.83
N ASP A 43 -1.89 -5.89 -5.78
CA ASP A 43 -2.32 -6.11 -7.16
C ASP A 43 -3.52 -7.06 -7.26
N GLY A 44 -4.54 -6.66 -8.01
CA GLY A 44 -5.74 -7.45 -8.22
C GLY A 44 -6.80 -7.30 -7.11
N ASP A 45 -6.51 -6.59 -6.01
CA ASP A 45 -7.53 -6.25 -5.01
C ASP A 45 -8.48 -5.16 -5.51
N GLU A 46 -9.65 -5.08 -4.89
CA GLU A 46 -10.62 -4.00 -5.07
C GLU A 46 -10.69 -3.17 -3.79
N VAL A 47 -10.48 -1.85 -3.91
CA VAL A 47 -10.55 -0.92 -2.79
C VAL A 47 -11.71 0.06 -2.99
N ARG A 48 -12.39 0.39 -1.90
CA ARG A 48 -13.46 1.38 -1.92
C ARG A 48 -13.04 2.63 -1.18
N CYS A 49 -13.30 3.80 -1.76
CA CYS A 49 -13.17 5.05 -1.05
C CYS A 49 -14.28 5.16 0.01
N PHE A 50 -13.91 5.26 1.28
CA PHE A 50 -14.87 5.39 2.39
C PHE A 50 -15.50 6.78 2.50
N TYR A 51 -15.03 7.76 1.72
CA TYR A 51 -15.55 9.13 1.71
C TYR A 51 -16.58 9.37 0.61
N CYS A 52 -16.26 9.04 -0.65
CA CYS A 52 -17.18 9.24 -1.78
C CYS A 52 -17.92 7.96 -2.20
N GLY A 53 -17.51 6.79 -1.70
CA GLY A 53 -18.12 5.50 -2.02
C GLY A 53 -17.71 4.91 -3.37
N GLN A 54 -16.73 5.49 -4.08
CA GLN A 54 -16.24 4.96 -5.36
C GLN A 54 -15.39 3.70 -5.16
N ASP A 55 -15.59 2.72 -6.03
CA ASP A 55 -14.85 1.47 -6.07
C ASP A 55 -13.72 1.55 -7.12
N PHE A 56 -12.54 1.02 -6.77
CA PHE A 56 -11.36 1.04 -7.62
C PHE A 56 -10.71 -0.34 -7.67
N ALA A 57 -10.36 -0.79 -8.88
CA ALA A 57 -9.46 -1.92 -9.07
C ALA A 57 -8.01 -1.47 -8.86
N VAL A 58 -7.31 -2.19 -7.98
CA VAL A 58 -5.89 -2.01 -7.70
C VAL A 58 -5.07 -2.74 -8.75
N VAL A 59 -4.18 -2.00 -9.41
CA VAL A 59 -3.22 -2.54 -10.37
C VAL A 59 -1.83 -2.06 -9.96
N VAL A 60 -0.93 -2.98 -9.62
CA VAL A 60 0.45 -2.66 -9.27
C VAL A 60 1.33 -3.04 -10.45
N THR A 61 1.94 -2.03 -11.07
CA THR A 61 2.86 -2.26 -12.19
C THR A 61 4.09 -3.03 -11.73
N GLU A 62 4.81 -3.70 -12.65
CA GLU A 62 6.08 -4.38 -12.36
C GLU A 62 7.14 -3.48 -11.69
N ALA A 63 7.03 -2.16 -11.86
CA ALA A 63 7.88 -1.15 -11.20
C ALA A 63 7.42 -0.78 -9.76
N GLY A 64 6.47 -1.51 -9.16
CA GLY A 64 5.95 -1.27 -7.81
C GLY A 64 5.08 -0.01 -7.65
N ARG A 65 4.59 0.57 -8.76
CA ARG A 65 3.70 1.74 -8.74
C ARG A 65 2.23 1.33 -8.67
N LEU A 66 1.53 1.88 -7.69
CA LEU A 66 0.08 1.77 -7.56
C LEU A 66 -0.63 2.51 -8.70
N ARG A 67 -1.58 1.84 -9.34
CA ARG A 67 -2.55 2.41 -10.27
C ARG A 67 -3.95 2.01 -9.82
N LEU A 68 -4.82 3.00 -9.68
CA LEU A 68 -6.23 2.81 -9.36
C LEU A 68 -7.05 3.03 -10.63
N LYS A 69 -7.94 2.09 -10.95
CA LYS A 69 -8.91 2.22 -12.04
C LYS A 69 -10.32 2.21 -11.46
N THR A 70 -11.10 3.25 -11.74
CA THR A 70 -12.51 3.31 -11.33
C THR A 70 -13.31 2.16 -11.96
N LEU A 71 -14.18 1.53 -11.15
CA LEU A 71 -15.08 0.44 -11.54
C LEU A 71 -16.48 0.95 -11.93
#